data_AF-A0A7W1PMP1-F1
#
_entry.id   AF-A0A7W1PMP1-F1
#
_cell.length_a   1.000
_cell.length_b   1.000
_cell.length_c   1.000
_cell.angle_alpha   90.00
_cell.angle_beta   90.00
_cell.angle_gamma   90.00
#
_symmetry.space_group_name_H-M   'P 1'
#
loop_
_entity.id
_entity.type
_entity.pdbx_description
1 polymer ?
#
loop_
_entity_poly.entity_id
_entity_poly.type
_entity_poly.pdbx_seq_one_letter_code
_entity_poly.pdbx_strand_id
1 'polypeptide(L)' 'MADRVAVSWKGQEYEAVRKEGAEAMQTPEPVWQVTREGAPITSFAAQPREGPDQVREKIVEWLKANESRPPLDVGRQ' A
#
# COMPACT_ATOMS: atom_id res chain seq x y z
N MET A 1 -17.54 -3.01 -6.97
CA MET A 1 -16.72 -4.04 -6.27
C MET A 1 -15.42 -3.35 -5.90
N ALA A 2 -15.04 -3.31 -4.63
CA ALA A 2 -13.76 -2.73 -4.24
C ALA A 2 -12.63 -3.68 -4.65
N ASP A 3 -11.67 -3.21 -5.44
CA ASP A 3 -10.49 -4.00 -5.76
C ASP A 3 -9.66 -4.15 -4.46
N ARG A 4 -9.46 -5.41 -4.01
CA ARG A 4 -8.67 -5.74 -2.82
C ARG A 4 -7.61 -6.77 -3.17
N VAL A 5 -6.39 -6.56 -2.68
CA VAL A 5 -5.24 -7.45 -2.88
C VAL A 5 -4.67 -7.83 -1.51
N ALA A 6 -4.65 -9.12 -1.20
CA ALA A 6 -4.00 -9.65 0.00
C ALA A 6 -2.55 -10.08 -0.33
N VAL A 7 -1.62 -9.67 0.52
CA VAL A 7 -0.19 -9.95 0.40
C VAL A 7 0.33 -10.49 1.72
N SER A 8 0.83 -11.72 1.72
CA SER A 8 1.50 -12.32 2.88
C SER A 8 3.01 -12.21 2.70
N TRP A 9 3.70 -11.61 3.65
CA TRP A 9 5.15 -11.40 3.62
C TRP A 9 5.76 -11.70 4.98
N LYS A 10 6.71 -12.64 5.06
CA LYS A 10 7.42 -13.04 6.29
C LYS A 10 6.50 -13.31 7.50
N GLY A 11 5.36 -13.95 7.27
CA GLY A 11 4.39 -14.27 8.32
C GLY A 11 3.51 -13.09 8.75
N GLN A 12 3.61 -11.93 8.10
CA GLN A 12 2.72 -10.79 8.27
C GLN A 12 1.75 -10.68 7.10
N GLU A 13 0.53 -10.24 7.39
CA GLU A 13 -0.52 -10.03 6.40
C GLU A 13 -0.70 -8.54 6.11
N TYR A 14 -0.70 -8.23 4.83
CA TYR A 14 -0.91 -6.90 4.28
C TYR A 14 -2.12 -6.95 3.36
N GLU A 15 -2.93 -5.91 3.40
CA GLU A 15 -4.06 -5.76 2.51
C GLU A 15 -3.93 -4.44 1.76
N ALA A 16 -4.13 -4.46 0.44
CA ALA A 16 -4.25 -3.27 -0.37
C ALA A 16 -5.70 -3.11 -0.79
N VAL A 17 -6.28 -1.94 -0.56
CA VAL A 17 -7.63 -1.60 -1.00
C VAL A 17 -7.52 -0.41 -1.93
N ARG A 18 -8.13 -0.53 -3.12
CA ARG A 18 -8.23 0.59 -4.04
C ARG A 18 -9.26 1.58 -3.52
N LYS A 19 -8.82 2.81 -3.28
CA LYS A 19 -9.66 3.95 -2.92
C LYS A 19 -9.68 4.92 -4.09
N GLU A 20 -10.85 5.40 -4.43
CA GLU A 20 -10.96 6.58 -5.29
C GLU A 20 -10.40 7.76 -4.49
N GLY A 21 -9.53 8.57 -5.11
CA GLY A 21 -8.91 9.71 -4.42
C GLY A 21 -9.99 10.61 -3.80
N ALA A 22 -9.73 11.14 -2.61
CA ALA A 22 -10.66 12.09 -2.01
C ALA A 22 -10.73 13.36 -2.87
N GLU A 23 -11.94 13.90 -3.01
CA GLU A 23 -12.37 15.03 -3.88
C GLU A 23 -11.61 16.38 -3.67
N ALA A 24 -10.58 16.41 -2.83
CA ALA A 24 -9.78 17.60 -2.53
C ALA A 24 -8.70 17.92 -3.59
N MET A 25 -8.46 17.02 -4.56
CA MET A 25 -7.57 17.25 -5.70
C MET A 25 -8.38 17.27 -6.99
N GLN A 26 -8.10 18.22 -7.89
CA GLN A 26 -8.84 18.51 -9.13
C GLN A 26 -8.99 17.30 -10.09
N THR A 27 -8.23 16.23 -9.84
CA THR A 27 -8.44 14.89 -10.39
C THR A 27 -8.20 13.87 -9.27
N PRO A 28 -9.26 13.25 -8.70
CA PRO A 28 -9.08 12.18 -7.72
C PRO A 28 -8.53 10.94 -8.42
N GLU A 29 -7.20 10.85 -8.53
CA GLU A 29 -6.57 9.65 -9.03
C GLU A 29 -6.77 8.51 -8.03
N PRO A 30 -7.16 7.31 -8.50
CA PRO A 30 -7.33 6.18 -7.61
C PRO A 30 -5.98 5.81 -6.99
N VAL A 31 -6.01 5.40 -5.73
CA VAL A 31 -4.82 4.97 -4.98
C VAL A 31 -5.05 3.60 -4.36
N TRP A 32 -4.00 2.80 -4.31
CA TRP A 32 -3.95 1.60 -3.49
C TRP A 32 -3.50 1.98 -2.09
N GLN A 33 -4.41 1.95 -1.12
CA GLN A 33 -4.06 2.09 0.28
C GLN A 33 -3.66 0.74 0.83
N VAL A 34 -2.43 0.64 1.34
CA VAL A 34 -1.93 -0.58 1.97
C VAL A 34 -2.09 -0.46 3.48
N THR A 35 -2.69 -1.47 4.06
CA THR A 35 -2.93 -1.60 5.49
C THR A 35 -2.26 -2.85 6.04
N ARG A 36 -1.79 -2.78 7.28
CA ARG A 36 -1.35 -3.92 8.09
C ARG A 36 -2.20 -3.93 9.34
N GLU A 37 -2.87 -5.04 9.64
CA GLU A 37 -3.77 -5.16 10.80
C GLU A 37 -4.82 -4.03 10.87
N GLY A 38 -5.32 -3.61 9.71
CA GLY A 38 -6.30 -2.52 9.58
C GLY A 38 -5.72 -1.09 9.65
N ALA A 39 -4.44 -0.91 9.98
CA ALA A 39 -3.80 0.40 10.02
C ALA A 39 -3.12 0.74 8.67
N PRO A 40 -3.35 1.93 8.08
CA PRO A 40 -2.65 2.35 6.85
C PRO A 40 -1.16 2.53 7.11
N ILE A 41 -0.33 1.93 6.25
CA ILE A 41 1.14 2.02 6.33
C ILE A 41 1.76 2.76 5.15
N THR A 42 1.13 2.68 3.97
CA THR A 42 1.57 3.37 2.75
C THR A 42 0.43 3.46 1.74
N SER A 43 0.61 4.24 0.69
CA SER A 43 -0.31 4.32 -0.43
C SER A 43 0.46 4.45 -1.75
N PHE A 44 -0.03 3.79 -2.79
CA PHE A 44 0.53 3.84 -4.14
C PHE A 44 -0.50 4.45 -5.10
N ALA A 45 -0.06 5.22 -6.08
CA ALA A 45 -0.94 5.62 -7.18
C ALA A 45 -1.39 4.37 -7.95
N ALA A 46 -2.70 4.20 -8.12
CA ALA A 46 -3.26 3.09 -8.87
C ALA A 46 -3.19 3.42 -10.36
N GLN A 47 -2.48 2.59 -11.13
CA GLN A 47 -2.36 2.80 -12.57
C GLN A 47 -3.61 2.27 -13.31
N PRO A 48 -3.97 2.87 -14.45
CA PRO A 48 -5.03 2.32 -15.30
C PRO A 48 -4.62 0.92 -15.78
N ARG A 49 -5.54 -0.06 -15.63
CA ARG A 49 -5.33 -1.50 -15.95
C ARG A 49 -4.29 -2.20 -15.07
N GLU A 50 -3.98 -1.64 -13.91
CA GLU A 50 -3.15 -2.32 -12.94
C GLU A 50 -3.87 -3.55 -12.39
N GLY A 51 -3.27 -4.73 -12.60
CA GLY A 51 -3.79 -6.00 -12.11
C GLY A 51 -3.34 -6.30 -10.68
N PRO A 52 -4.02 -7.22 -9.99
CA PRO A 52 -3.71 -7.58 -8.60
C PRO A 52 -2.26 -8.08 -8.41
N ASP A 53 -1.70 -8.79 -9.38
CA ASP A 53 -0.30 -9.26 -9.33
C ASP A 53 0.71 -8.11 -9.37
N GLN A 54 0.45 -7.08 -10.18
CA GLN A 54 1.33 -5.89 -10.25
C GLN A 54 1.31 -5.12 -8.93
N VAL A 55 0.13 -4.97 -8.31
CA VAL A 55 -0.01 -4.34 -6.98
C VAL A 55 0.74 -5.15 -5.93
N ARG A 56 0.57 -6.48 -5.93
CA ARG A 56 1.29 -7.38 -5.02
C ARG A 56 2.80 -7.23 -5.17
N GLU A 57 3.32 -7.20 -6.40
CA GLU A 57 4.75 -7.03 -6.65
C GLU A 57 5.26 -5.72 -6.06
N LYS A 58 4.60 -4.59 -6.35
CA LYS A 58 4.95 -3.27 -5.78
C LYS A 58 4.99 -3.26 -4.26
N ILE A 59 4.03 -3.91 -3.61
CA ILE A 59 3.98 -4.02 -2.14
C ILE A 59 5.17 -4.83 -1.64
N VAL A 60 5.46 -5.97 -2.27
CA VAL A 60 6.60 -6.82 -1.90
C VAL A 60 7.93 -6.09 -2.11
N GLU A 61 8.09 -5.35 -3.21
CA GLU A 61 9.28 -4.54 -3.46
C GLU A 61 9.45 -3.43 -2.42
N TRP A 62 8.37 -2.72 -2.09
CA TRP A 62 8.39 -1.73 -1.02
C TRP A 62 8.74 -2.36 0.34
N LEU A 63 8.19 -3.54 0.66
CA LEU A 63 8.51 -4.26 1.88
C LEU A 63 10.00 -4.63 1.92
N LYS A 64 10.53 -5.24 0.85
CA LYS A 64 11.97 -5.55 0.72
C LYS A 64 12.84 -4.30 0.91
N ALA A 65 12.46 -3.17 0.31
CA ALA A 65 13.20 -1.92 0.42
C ALA A 65 13.15 -1.29 1.83
N ASN A 66 12.05 -1.46 2.55
CA ASN A 66 11.90 -0.94 3.92
C ASN A 66 12.49 -1.88 4.99
N GLU A 67 12.63 -3.18 4.72
CA GLU A 67 13.33 -4.10 5.62
C GLU A 67 14.83 -3.79 5.77
N SER A 68 15.45 -3.21 4.73
CA SER A 68 16.84 -2.76 4.80
C SER A 68 17.02 -1.44 5.53
N ARG A 69 15.93 -0.74 5.87
CA ARG A 69 16.01 0.45 6.71
C ARG A 69 15.96 -0.03 8.16
N PRO A 70 16.94 0.30 9.03
CA PRO A 70 16.75 0.10 10.45
C PRO A 70 15.43 0.79 10.84
N PRO A 71 14.66 0.24 11.80
CA PRO A 71 13.51 0.96 12.33
C PRO A 71 14.03 2.34 12.70
N LEU A 72 13.60 3.36 11.96
CA LEU A 72 13.81 4.73 12.38
C LEU A 72 13.14 4.79 13.74
N ASP A 73 13.97 4.81 14.77
CA ASP A 73 13.65 5.30 16.09
C ASP A 73 13.01 6.67 15.83
N VAL A 74 11.69 6.68 15.68
CA VAL A 74 10.88 7.90 15.71
C VAL A 74 10.98 8.36 17.14
N GLY A 75 12.12 8.98 17.43
CA GLY A 75 12.45 9.57 18.70
C GLY A 75 11.29 10.44 19.12
N ARG A 76 10.78 10.13 20.31
CA ARG A 76 10.13 11.11 21.16
C ARG A 76 10.95 12.40 21.12
N GLN A 77 10.34 13.48 20.64
CA GLN A 77 10.64 14.82 21.10
C GLN A 77 9.34 15.46 21.56
#